data_AF-A0A328KXZ0-F1
#
_entry.id   AF-A0A328KXZ0-F1
#
_cell.length_a   1.000
_cell.length_b   1.000
_cell.length_c   1.000
_cell.angle_alpha   90.00
_cell.angle_beta   90.00
_cell.angle_gamma   90.00
#
_symmetry.space_group_name_H-M   'P 1'
#
loop_
_entity.id
_entity.type
_entity.pdbx_description
1 polymer ?
#
loop_
_entity_poly.entity_id
_entity_poly.type
_entity_poly.pdbx_seq_one_letter_code
_entity_poly.pdbx_strand_id
1 'polypeptide(L)'
;YKTIKHGQQLLIKQAGIIVDLNPDEPVLSKHDILYITQKQLDEGNTGIALTNWQTYYLKSDNSGQMNGPLALKYIRQEFPNIKPGSVSFDLEKLFHALPGEKRKLATITSNPVKASGIFSYTSDELAEIKRHKLAVVTQHKNE
;
A
#
# COMPACT_ATOMS: atom_id res chain seq x y z
N TYR A 1 6.07 -5.59 -18.35
CA TYR A 1 6.61 -5.30 -17.00
C TYR A 1 6.28 -3.86 -16.62
N LYS A 2 6.10 -3.57 -15.33
CA LYS A 2 5.91 -2.20 -14.82
C LYS A 2 6.84 -2.00 -13.63
N THR A 3 7.83 -1.14 -13.78
CA THR A 3 8.75 -0.77 -12.69
C THR A 3 8.14 0.37 -11.88
N ILE A 4 8.06 0.18 -10.56
CA ILE A 4 7.65 1.19 -9.59
C ILE A 4 8.89 1.94 -9.13
N LYS A 5 8.83 3.27 -9.15
CA LYS A 5 9.93 4.13 -8.70
C LYS A 5 9.78 4.50 -7.24
N HIS A 6 10.86 5.03 -6.66
CA HIS A 6 10.82 5.62 -5.32
C HIS A 6 9.65 6.62 -5.17
N GLY A 7 8.95 6.54 -4.03
CA GLY A 7 7.81 7.40 -3.72
C GLY A 7 6.52 6.99 -4.42
N GLN A 8 6.53 5.88 -5.16
CA GLN A 8 5.33 5.30 -5.77
C GLN A 8 4.80 4.12 -4.95
N GLN A 9 3.49 3.93 -5.05
CA GLN A 9 2.77 2.81 -4.47
C GLN A 9 2.10 2.01 -5.59
N LEU A 10 2.14 0.68 -5.45
CA LEU A 10 1.27 -0.21 -6.20
C LEU A 10 0.04 -0.55 -5.37
N LEU A 11 -1.12 -0.40 -6.01
CA LEU A 11 -2.37 -0.98 -5.56
C LEU A 11 -2.65 -2.21 -6.43
N ILE A 12 -2.64 -3.38 -5.80
CA ILE A 12 -2.85 -4.68 -6.42
C ILE A 12 -4.31 -5.06 -6.21
N LYS A 13 -4.99 -5.38 -7.31
CA LYS A 13 -6.43 -5.69 -7.33
C LYS A 13 -6.75 -7.07 -7.90
N GLN A 14 -5.73 -7.82 -8.30
CA GLN A 14 -5.88 -9.10 -8.99
C GLN A 14 -4.84 -10.10 -8.46
N ALA A 15 -5.28 -11.34 -8.25
CA ALA A 15 -4.42 -12.45 -7.87
C ALA A 15 -3.58 -12.94 -9.07
N GLY A 16 -2.54 -13.73 -8.80
CA GLY A 16 -1.61 -14.23 -9.82
C GLY A 16 -0.57 -13.20 -10.27
N ILE A 17 -0.56 -12.01 -9.65
CA ILE A 17 0.47 -11.00 -9.91
C ILE A 17 1.76 -11.40 -9.22
N ILE A 18 2.88 -11.19 -9.93
CA ILE A 18 4.22 -11.46 -9.43
C ILE A 18 4.95 -10.15 -9.30
N VAL A 19 5.53 -9.93 -8.13
CA VAL A 19 6.28 -8.72 -7.82
C VAL A 19 7.69 -9.13 -7.44
N ASP A 20 8.66 -8.58 -8.15
CA ASP A 20 10.06 -8.69 -7.80
C ASP A 20 10.50 -7.39 -7.11
N LEU A 21 10.88 -7.48 -5.84
CA LEU A 21 11.34 -6.34 -5.05
C LEU A 21 12.84 -6.07 -5.23
N ASN A 22 13.57 -6.99 -5.85
CA ASN A 22 15.00 -6.84 -6.11
C ASN A 22 15.34 -7.28 -7.55
N PRO A 23 14.75 -6.63 -8.58
CA PRO A 23 14.87 -7.06 -9.97
C PRO A 23 16.27 -6.88 -10.55
N ASP A 24 17.08 -5.97 -10.00
CA ASP A 24 18.44 -5.67 -10.49
C ASP A 24 19.50 -6.63 -9.95
N GLU A 25 19.13 -7.59 -9.09
CA GLU A 25 20.06 -8.56 -8.54
C GLU A 25 20.52 -9.58 -9.61
N PRO A 26 21.83 -9.72 -9.84
CA PRO A 26 22.32 -10.64 -10.87
C PRO A 26 22.12 -12.12 -10.48
N VAL A 27 22.08 -12.44 -9.19
CA VAL A 27 21.92 -13.81 -8.71
C VAL A 27 20.45 -14.13 -8.48
N LEU A 28 19.89 -14.93 -9.37
CA LEU A 28 18.50 -15.36 -9.42
C LEU A 28 17.92 -15.89 -8.09
N SER A 29 18.72 -16.62 -7.31
CA SER A 29 18.30 -17.14 -6.01
C SER A 29 18.09 -16.04 -4.97
N LYS A 30 18.64 -14.85 -5.19
CA LYS A 30 18.55 -13.67 -4.31
C LYS A 30 17.47 -12.67 -4.74
N HIS A 31 16.74 -12.92 -5.83
CA HIS A 31 15.54 -12.14 -6.14
C HIS A 31 14.49 -12.34 -5.06
N ASP A 32 13.86 -11.24 -4.68
CA ASP A 32 12.79 -11.19 -3.67
C ASP A 32 11.44 -11.19 -4.38
N ILE A 33 10.94 -12.39 -4.68
CA ILE A 33 9.72 -12.59 -5.47
C ILE A 33 8.54 -12.84 -4.54
N LEU A 34 7.51 -12.02 -4.70
CA LEU A 34 6.20 -12.15 -4.09
C LEU A 34 5.20 -12.63 -5.13
N TYR A 35 4.30 -13.51 -4.70
CA TYR A 35 3.15 -13.94 -5.49
C TYR A 35 1.88 -13.50 -4.78
N ILE A 36 1.02 -12.80 -5.49
CA ILE A 36 -0.19 -12.23 -4.90
C ILE A 36 -1.33 -13.24 -5.03
N THR A 37 -1.82 -13.72 -3.90
CA THR A 37 -2.88 -14.74 -3.84
C THR A 37 -4.24 -14.08 -3.72
N GLN A 38 -5.31 -14.81 -4.09
CA GLN A 38 -6.68 -14.30 -3.91
C GLN A 38 -6.99 -14.08 -2.43
N LYS A 39 -6.57 -15.00 -1.57
CA LYS A 39 -6.72 -14.90 -0.11
C LYS A 39 -6.17 -13.58 0.45
N GLN A 40 -5.00 -13.14 -0.03
CA GLN A 40 -4.40 -11.87 0.41
C GLN A 40 -5.27 -10.66 0.04
N LEU A 41 -5.85 -10.68 -1.16
CA LEU A 41 -6.75 -9.62 -1.59
C LEU A 41 -8.06 -9.63 -0.79
N ASP A 42 -8.60 -10.82 -0.50
CA ASP A 42 -9.81 -10.99 0.31
C ASP A 42 -9.59 -10.51 1.76
N GLU A 43 -8.37 -10.69 2.29
CA GLU A 43 -7.95 -10.16 3.59
C GLU A 43 -7.64 -8.65 3.59
N GLY A 44 -7.74 -8.00 2.42
CA GLY A 44 -7.51 -6.56 2.22
C GLY A 44 -6.04 -6.17 2.07
N ASN A 45 -5.12 -7.13 1.91
CA ASN A 45 -3.68 -6.88 1.72
C ASN A 45 -3.43 -6.50 0.24
N THR A 46 -3.63 -5.22 -0.06
CA THR A 46 -3.75 -4.75 -1.45
C THR A 46 -2.60 -3.88 -1.91
N GLY A 47 -1.65 -3.49 -1.05
CA GLY A 47 -0.65 -2.51 -1.44
C GLY A 47 0.79 -2.84 -1.09
N ILE A 48 1.69 -2.39 -1.97
CA ILE A 48 3.15 -2.36 -1.77
C ILE A 48 3.62 -0.94 -2.08
N ALA A 49 4.36 -0.32 -1.17
CA ALA A 49 4.95 1.01 -1.36
C ALA A 49 6.47 0.95 -1.19
N LEU A 50 7.19 1.58 -2.13
CA LEU A 50 8.65 1.60 -2.14
C LEU A 50 9.18 2.98 -1.72
N THR A 51 10.01 2.98 -0.68
CA THR A 51 10.78 4.15 -0.25
C THR A 51 12.28 3.91 -0.46
N ASN A 52 13.13 4.92 -0.21
CA ASN A 52 14.58 4.81 -0.42
C ASN A 52 15.23 3.79 0.53
N TRP A 53 14.57 3.47 1.65
CA TRP A 53 15.17 2.72 2.75
C TRP A 53 14.37 1.48 3.12
N GLN A 54 13.13 1.34 2.64
CA GLN A 54 12.24 0.25 3.03
C GLN A 54 11.07 0.03 2.06
N THR A 55 10.67 -1.23 1.94
CA THR A 55 9.39 -1.65 1.35
C THR A 55 8.33 -1.71 2.45
N TYR A 56 7.21 -1.02 2.24
CA TYR A 56 6.04 -1.08 3.09
C TYR A 56 4.96 -1.90 2.42
N TYR A 57 4.23 -2.65 3.25
CA TYR A 57 3.05 -3.38 2.80
C TYR A 57 1.81 -2.81 3.45
N LEU A 58 0.73 -2.76 2.68
CA LEU A 58 -0.44 -1.99 3.03
C LEU A 58 -1.67 -2.88 3.04
N LYS A 59 -2.40 -2.81 4.16
CA LYS A 59 -3.73 -3.37 4.30
C LYS A 59 -4.76 -2.26 4.16
N SER A 60 -5.79 -2.51 3.36
CA SER A 60 -6.89 -1.60 3.13
C SER A 60 -7.56 -1.25 4.45
N ASP A 61 -7.87 0.03 4.64
CA ASP A 61 -8.60 0.55 5.78
C ASP A 61 -9.85 1.28 5.28
N ASN A 62 -11.00 0.77 5.69
CA ASN A 62 -12.32 1.31 5.33
C ASN A 62 -13.04 1.91 6.56
N SER A 63 -12.35 2.05 7.69
CA SER A 63 -12.91 2.61 8.93
C SER A 63 -13.27 4.10 8.81
N GLY A 64 -12.75 4.78 7.78
CA GLY A 64 -12.96 6.22 7.60
C GLY A 64 -12.13 7.07 8.56
N GLN A 65 -11.13 6.49 9.23
CA GLN A 65 -10.25 7.21 10.14
C GLN A 65 -9.60 8.41 9.47
N MET A 66 -9.57 9.53 10.18
CA MET A 66 -8.94 10.75 9.71
C MET A 66 -7.43 10.72 9.92
N ASN A 67 -6.70 11.18 8.91
CA ASN A 67 -5.31 11.58 9.07
C ASN A 67 -5.29 12.92 9.83
N GLY A 68 -5.09 12.87 11.15
CA GLY A 68 -5.21 14.04 12.04
C GLY A 68 -4.46 15.30 11.56
N PRO A 69 -3.16 15.21 11.20
CA PRO A 69 -2.43 16.36 10.66
C PRO A 69 -3.03 16.93 9.37
N LEU A 70 -3.43 16.08 8.43
CA LEU A 70 -3.98 16.53 7.15
C LEU A 70 -5.42 17.06 7.30
N ALA A 71 -6.23 16.40 8.13
CA ALA A 71 -7.56 16.85 8.52
C ALA A 71 -7.48 18.24 9.15
N LEU A 72 -6.58 18.44 10.13
CA LEU A 72 -6.38 19.74 10.78
C LEU A 72 -5.94 20.81 9.79
N LYS A 73 -5.04 20.48 8.85
CA LYS A 73 -4.64 21.40 7.78
C LYS A 73 -5.84 21.85 6.95
N TYR A 74 -6.68 20.92 6.49
CA TYR A 74 -7.84 21.27 5.67
C TYR A 74 -8.94 21.99 6.47
N ILE A 75 -9.15 21.62 7.73
CA ILE A 75 -10.10 22.30 8.63
C ILE A 75 -9.71 23.76 8.82
N ARG A 76 -8.42 24.05 9.06
CA ARG A 76 -7.93 25.44 9.18
C ARG A 76 -8.12 26.26 7.91
N GLN A 77 -8.02 25.63 6.74
CA GLN A 77 -8.24 26.28 5.45
C GLN A 77 -9.72 26.54 5.18
N GLU A 78 -10.60 25.60 5.53
CA GLU A 78 -12.03 25.68 5.25
C GLU A 78 -12.79 26.53 6.28
N PHE A 79 -12.38 26.46 7.55
CA PHE A 79 -13.03 27.11 8.68
C PHE A 79 -12.07 28.05 9.42
N PRO A 80 -11.53 29.10 8.75
CA PRO A 80 -10.48 29.96 9.34
C PRO A 80 -10.92 30.70 10.61
N ASN A 81 -12.24 30.88 10.79
CA ASN A 81 -12.82 31.56 11.95
C ASN A 81 -12.94 30.67 13.20
N ILE A 82 -12.77 29.35 13.07
CA ILE A 82 -12.84 28.41 14.19
C ILE A 82 -11.40 28.11 14.66
N LYS A 83 -11.04 28.64 15.83
CA LYS A 83 -9.68 28.51 16.36
C LYS A 83 -9.48 27.15 17.03
N PRO A 84 -8.38 26.44 16.75
CA PRO A 84 -8.00 25.25 17.52
C PRO A 84 -7.98 25.54 19.03
N GLY A 85 -8.64 24.70 19.81
CA GLY A 85 -8.75 24.86 21.27
C GLY A 85 -9.88 25.80 21.74
N SER A 86 -10.68 26.37 20.84
CA SER A 86 -11.94 27.02 21.23
C SER A 86 -12.99 25.99 21.62
N VAL A 87 -13.99 26.41 22.40
CA VAL A 87 -15.19 25.61 22.72
C VAL A 87 -15.97 25.16 21.47
N SER A 88 -15.86 25.90 20.37
CA SER A 88 -16.47 25.57 19.08
C SER A 88 -15.64 24.63 18.21
N PHE A 89 -14.42 24.28 18.65
CA PHE A 89 -13.53 23.41 17.89
C PHE A 89 -13.78 21.95 18.23
N ASP A 90 -14.47 21.26 17.31
CA ASP A 90 -14.68 19.81 17.34
C ASP A 90 -14.06 19.22 16.07
N LEU A 91 -12.94 18.51 16.23
CA LEU A 91 -12.15 18.00 15.10
C LEU A 91 -12.96 17.04 14.23
N GLU A 92 -13.70 16.12 14.85
CA GLU A 92 -14.44 15.08 14.15
C GLU A 92 -15.63 15.69 13.39
N LYS A 93 -16.39 16.55 14.07
CA LYS A 93 -17.51 17.27 13.44
C LYS A 93 -17.04 18.12 12.25
N LEU A 94 -15.93 18.85 12.42
CA LEU A 94 -15.37 19.68 11.35
C LEU A 94 -14.78 18.84 10.21
N PHE A 95 -14.18 17.69 10.51
CA PHE A 95 -13.71 16.75 9.50
C PHE A 95 -14.86 16.22 8.63
N HIS A 96 -15.98 15.84 9.25
CA HIS A 96 -17.16 15.39 8.50
C HIS A 96 -17.82 16.50 7.68
N ALA A 97 -17.66 17.76 8.10
CA ALA A 97 -18.14 18.95 7.39
C ALA A 97 -17.22 19.42 6.25
N LEU A 98 -16.01 18.85 6.10
CA LEU A 98 -15.12 19.20 4.99
C LEU A 98 -15.75 18.87 3.62
N PRO A 99 -15.41 19.64 2.57
CA PRO A 99 -15.70 19.26 1.19
C PRO A 99 -15.21 17.85 0.88
N GLY A 100 -15.99 17.10 0.10
CA GLY A 100 -15.77 15.67 -0.14
C GLY A 100 -14.34 15.31 -0.58
N GLU A 101 -13.73 16.10 -1.46
CA GLU A 101 -12.36 15.87 -1.93
C GLU A 101 -11.31 16.09 -0.83
N LYS A 102 -11.43 17.16 -0.04
CA LYS A 102 -10.52 17.41 1.10
C LYS A 102 -10.68 16.32 2.16
N ARG A 103 -11.91 15.89 2.42
CA ARG A 103 -12.20 14.80 3.34
C ARG A 103 -11.57 13.49 2.88
N LYS A 104 -11.77 13.10 1.61
CA LYS A 104 -11.15 11.90 1.01
C LYS A 104 -9.62 11.92 1.12
N LEU A 105 -8.98 13.05 0.82
CA LEU A 105 -7.52 13.18 0.92
C LEU A 105 -7.02 13.03 2.36
N ALA A 106 -7.81 13.49 3.34
CA ALA A 106 -7.51 13.35 4.75
C ALA A 106 -8.10 12.09 5.39
N THR A 107 -8.69 11.16 4.63
CA THR A 107 -9.10 9.85 5.12
C THR A 107 -7.96 8.86 4.91
N ILE A 108 -7.62 8.11 5.96
CA ILE A 108 -6.71 6.97 5.86
C ILE A 108 -7.44 5.86 5.12
N THR A 109 -6.84 5.38 4.02
CA THR A 109 -7.39 4.31 3.17
C THR A 109 -6.62 3.00 3.27
N SER A 110 -5.47 3.02 3.96
CA SER A 110 -4.66 1.83 4.20
C SER A 110 -3.71 2.04 5.38
N ASN A 111 -3.42 0.96 6.09
CA ASN A 111 -2.45 0.92 7.19
C ASN A 111 -1.23 0.07 6.83
N PRO A 112 -0.03 0.46 7.29
CA PRO A 112 1.15 -0.36 7.16
C PRO A 112 1.03 -1.63 8.01
N VAL A 113 1.45 -2.75 7.42
CA VAL A 113 1.48 -4.07 8.06
C VAL A 113 2.81 -4.75 7.79
N LYS A 114 3.20 -5.68 8.67
CA LYS A 114 4.44 -6.44 8.50
C LYS A 114 4.30 -7.45 7.36
N ALA A 115 5.39 -7.71 6.64
CA ALA A 115 5.44 -8.72 5.57
C ALA A 115 4.93 -10.09 6.04
N SER A 116 5.35 -10.50 7.25
CA SER A 116 4.93 -11.77 7.85
C SER A 116 3.43 -11.86 8.17
N GLY A 117 2.73 -10.72 8.23
CA GLY A 117 1.28 -10.66 8.42
C GLY A 117 0.49 -10.73 7.12
N ILE A 118 1.16 -10.76 5.96
CA ILE A 118 0.53 -10.76 4.63
C ILE A 118 0.87 -12.02 3.84
N PHE A 119 2.13 -12.45 3.88
CA PHE A 119 2.61 -13.54 3.03
C PHE A 119 2.67 -14.83 3.83
N SER A 120 1.59 -15.61 3.75
CA SER A 120 1.56 -17.03 4.14
C SER A 120 1.14 -17.82 2.93
N TYR A 121 2.03 -18.67 2.44
CA TYR A 121 1.84 -19.43 1.21
C TYR A 121 1.57 -20.90 1.50
N THR A 122 0.64 -21.46 0.75
CA THR A 122 0.41 -22.90 0.63
C THR A 122 1.53 -23.56 -0.18
N SER A 123 1.62 -24.90 -0.10
CA SER A 123 2.59 -25.67 -0.88
C SER A 123 2.46 -25.45 -2.40
N ASP A 124 1.24 -25.29 -2.90
CA ASP A 124 0.97 -25.08 -4.33
C ASP A 124 1.41 -23.69 -4.79
N GLU A 125 1.14 -22.65 -3.99
CA GLU A 125 1.61 -21.29 -4.24
C GLU A 125 3.14 -21.21 -4.18
N LEU A 126 3.78 -21.93 -3.26
CA LEU A 126 5.24 -22.05 -3.23
C LEU A 126 5.80 -22.74 -4.47
N ALA A 127 5.11 -23.76 -4.99
CA ALA A 127 5.50 -24.40 -6.25
C ALA A 127 5.32 -23.43 -7.44
N GLU A 128 4.27 -22.63 -7.43
CA GLU A 128 4.03 -21.59 -8.43
C GLU A 128 5.08 -20.49 -8.39
N ILE A 129 5.44 -19.99 -7.20
CA ILE A 129 6.54 -19.04 -7.00
C ILE A 129 7.84 -19.62 -7.56
N LYS A 130 8.15 -20.89 -7.30
CA LYS A 130 9.35 -21.55 -7.85
C LYS A 130 9.33 -21.62 -9.38
N ARG A 131 8.19 -22.00 -9.98
CA ARG A 131 8.01 -22.04 -11.44
C ARG A 131 8.21 -20.65 -12.05
N HIS A 132 7.65 -19.62 -11.44
CA HIS A 132 7.74 -18.27 -11.96
C HIS A 132 9.08 -17.59 -11.68
N LYS A 133 9.75 -17.91 -10.57
CA LYS A 133 11.18 -17.60 -10.39
C LYS A 133 11.96 -18.07 -11.61
N LEU A 134 11.76 -19.32 -12.04
CA LEU A 134 12.39 -19.86 -13.24
C LEU A 134 11.96 -19.16 -14.54
N ALA A 135 10.72 -18.69 -14.65
CA ALA A 135 10.23 -17.98 -15.83
C ALA A 135 10.84 -16.57 -15.97
N VAL A 136 10.91 -15.81 -14.87
CA VAL A 136 11.60 -14.50 -14.81
C VAL A 136 13.06 -14.66 -15.20
N VAL A 137 13.72 -15.72 -14.71
CA VAL A 137 15.10 -16.11 -15.08
C VAL A 137 15.27 -16.32 -16.59
N THR A 138 14.33 -17.01 -17.25
CA THR A 138 14.43 -17.31 -18.69
C THR A 138 14.16 -16.10 -19.58
N GLN A 139 13.38 -15.14 -19.11
CA GLN A 139 13.14 -13.89 -19.85
C GLN A 139 14.29 -12.90 -19.70
N HIS A 140 14.95 -12.85 -18.53
CA HIS A 140 16.13 -12.01 -18.29
C HIS A 140 17.37 -12.40 -19.13
N LYS A 141 17.42 -13.64 -19.63
CA LYS A 141 18.51 -14.14 -20.49
C LYS A 141 18.33 -13.83 -21.98
N ASN A 142 17.18 -13.29 -22.36
CA ASN A 142 16.83 -13.01 -23.76
C ASN A 142 16.89 -11.50 -24.12
N GLU A 143 17.48 -10.68 -23.26
CA GLU A 143 17.89 -9.29 -23.53
C GLU A 143 19.42 -9.20 -23.60
#